data_AF-A0A0K8PZC5-F1
#
_entry.id   AF-A0A0K8PZC5-F1
#
_cell.length_a   1.000
_cell.length_b   1.000
_cell.length_c   1.000
_cell.angle_alpha   90.00
_cell.angle_beta   90.00
_cell.angle_gamma   90.00
#
_symmetry.space_group_name_H-M   'P 1'
#
loop_
_entity.id
_entity.type
_entity.pdbx_description
1 polymer ?
#
loop_
_entity_poly.entity_id
_entity_poly.type
_entity_poly.pdbx_seq_one_letter_code
_entity_poly.pdbx_strand_id
1 'polypeptide(L)'
;MTASLPGTGLSATTTAEPVSPHIEPGTADARTYPDSGECAINEDGSIGAPYAQGKADQDPPCGVSYLRSSGSDGPCPLCATVTWKISWTGTSGEGGGLPDGTFGTTQDVTVQEIQSVNR
;
A
#
# COMPACT_ATOMS: atom_id res chain seq x y z
N MET A 1 -15.57 -13.57 4.23
CA MET A 1 -15.69 -15.04 4.35
C MET A 1 -16.90 -15.37 5.21
N THR A 2 -17.65 -16.43 4.92
CA THR A 2 -18.80 -16.85 5.74
C THR A 2 -18.65 -18.30 6.16
N ALA A 3 -18.83 -18.56 7.46
CA ALA A 3 -18.89 -19.90 8.03
C ALA A 3 -20.32 -20.17 8.54
N SER A 4 -20.82 -21.39 8.37
CA SER A 4 -22.19 -21.76 8.72
C SER A 4 -22.25 -23.09 9.47
N LEU A 5 -23.18 -23.23 10.39
CA LEU A 5 -23.47 -24.47 11.13
C LEU A 5 -24.71 -25.16 10.53
N PRO A 6 -24.55 -26.28 9.80
CA PRO A 6 -25.66 -26.96 9.14
C PRO A 6 -26.76 -27.36 10.11
N GLY A 7 -28.02 -27.22 9.69
CA GLY A 7 -29.20 -27.64 10.48
C GLY A 7 -29.60 -26.70 11.61
N THR A 8 -28.82 -25.65 11.90
CA THR A 8 -29.14 -24.66 12.95
C THR A 8 -29.62 -23.32 12.41
N GLY A 9 -29.35 -23.04 11.12
CA GLY A 9 -29.57 -21.71 10.53
C GLY A 9 -28.56 -20.66 10.98
N LEU A 10 -27.55 -21.03 11.78
CA LEU A 10 -26.53 -20.10 12.28
C LEU A 10 -25.36 -19.97 11.31
N SER A 11 -24.88 -18.75 11.15
CA SER A 11 -23.72 -18.36 10.36
C SER A 11 -23.03 -17.13 10.96
N ALA A 12 -21.77 -16.96 10.59
CA ALA A 12 -20.98 -15.77 10.85
C ALA A 12 -20.22 -15.35 9.60
N THR A 13 -20.24 -14.07 9.29
CA THR A 13 -19.52 -13.46 8.18
C THR A 13 -18.40 -12.59 8.72
N THR A 14 -17.18 -12.83 8.26
CA THR A 14 -16.00 -11.99 8.53
C THR A 14 -15.70 -11.15 7.30
N THR A 15 -15.52 -9.85 7.50
CA THR A 15 -15.17 -8.87 6.47
C THR A 15 -13.80 -8.29 6.78
N ALA A 16 -12.97 -8.13 5.75
CA ALA A 16 -11.68 -7.47 5.84
C ALA A 16 -11.69 -6.24 4.94
N GLU A 17 -11.42 -5.07 5.51
CA GLU A 17 -11.43 -3.78 4.83
C GLU A 17 -10.03 -3.17 4.89
N PRO A 18 -9.42 -2.82 3.76
CA PRO A 18 -8.11 -2.18 3.77
C PRO A 18 -8.27 -0.73 4.26
N VAL A 19 -7.44 -0.30 5.21
CA VAL A 19 -7.55 1.06 5.77
C VAL A 19 -6.60 2.04 5.11
N SER A 20 -5.34 1.65 4.92
CA SER A 20 -4.34 2.44 4.23
C SER A 20 -3.09 1.58 3.94
N PRO A 21 -2.54 1.65 2.73
CA PRO A 21 -1.16 1.26 2.47
C PRO A 21 -0.19 2.27 3.06
N HIS A 22 0.85 1.77 3.73
CA HIS A 22 2.03 2.50 4.13
C HIS A 22 3.22 2.10 3.26
N ILE A 23 3.96 3.06 2.73
CA ILE A 23 5.13 2.86 1.88
C ILE A 23 6.42 3.29 2.58
N GLU A 24 7.44 2.44 2.50
CA GLU A 24 8.77 2.71 3.02
C GLU A 24 9.79 2.62 1.88
N PRO A 25 10.57 3.68 1.62
CA PRO A 25 11.43 3.75 0.44
C PRO A 25 12.71 2.92 0.54
N GLY A 26 13.00 2.31 1.71
CA GLY A 26 14.19 1.47 1.91
C GLY A 26 15.53 2.21 1.89
N THR A 27 15.53 3.54 1.76
CA THR A 27 16.73 4.40 1.79
C THR A 27 16.40 5.78 2.36
N ALA A 28 17.38 6.43 2.98
CA ALA A 28 17.27 7.82 3.43
C ALA A 28 17.39 8.82 2.26
N ASP A 29 17.91 8.40 1.12
CA ASP A 29 18.06 9.22 -0.09
C ASP A 29 16.78 9.20 -0.96
N ALA A 30 15.62 9.25 -0.32
CA ALA A 30 14.31 9.25 -0.96
C ALA A 30 13.30 10.14 -0.20
N ARG A 31 12.30 10.62 -0.93
CA ARG A 31 11.14 11.33 -0.37
C ARG A 31 9.88 10.53 -0.60
N THR A 32 9.09 10.36 0.44
CA THR A 32 7.75 9.76 0.39
C THR A 32 6.70 10.84 0.18
N TYR A 33 5.65 10.49 -0.53
CA TYR A 33 4.50 11.34 -0.75
C TYR A 33 3.24 10.53 -0.41
N PRO A 34 2.40 11.01 0.52
CA PRO A 34 2.71 12.09 1.47
C PRO A 34 3.95 11.77 2.33
N ASP A 35 4.52 12.77 3.00
CA ASP A 35 5.71 12.58 3.85
C ASP A 35 5.52 11.48 4.91
N SER A 36 4.27 11.24 5.35
CA SER A 36 3.92 10.15 6.27
C SER A 36 4.09 8.75 5.68
N GLY A 37 4.20 8.61 4.36
CA GLY A 37 4.16 7.33 3.65
C GLY A 37 2.79 6.65 3.68
N GLU A 38 1.77 7.25 4.31
CA GLU A 38 0.42 6.71 4.33
C GLU A 38 -0.38 7.17 3.11
N CYS A 39 -0.73 6.23 2.26
CA CYS A 39 -1.46 6.50 1.05
C CYS A 39 -2.95 6.23 1.23
N ALA A 40 -3.78 7.18 0.79
CA ALA A 40 -5.22 7.00 0.78
C ALA A 40 -5.63 5.98 -0.30
N ILE A 41 -6.65 5.20 0.01
CA ILE A 41 -7.36 4.35 -0.96
C ILE A 41 -8.51 5.18 -1.52
N ASN A 42 -8.55 5.34 -2.84
CA ASN A 42 -9.61 6.07 -3.54
C ASN A 42 -10.93 5.29 -3.52
N GLU A 43 -12.05 5.95 -3.82
CA GLU A 43 -13.39 5.31 -3.86
C GLU A 43 -13.49 4.15 -4.86
N ASP A 44 -12.69 4.18 -5.92
CA ASP A 44 -12.59 3.12 -6.93
C ASP A 44 -11.63 1.98 -6.53
N GLY A 45 -11.05 2.04 -5.34
CA GLY A 45 -10.09 1.08 -4.81
C GLY A 45 -8.64 1.28 -5.29
N SER A 46 -8.37 2.30 -6.11
CA SER A 46 -7.01 2.62 -6.54
C SER A 46 -6.20 3.31 -5.44
N ILE A 47 -4.87 3.20 -5.53
CA ILE A 47 -3.93 3.86 -4.61
C ILE A 47 -3.04 4.78 -5.44
N GLY A 48 -3.05 6.08 -5.10
CA GLY A 48 -2.29 7.08 -5.84
C GLY A 48 -2.78 7.29 -7.28
N ALA A 49 -1.85 7.66 -8.16
CA ALA A 49 -2.12 7.86 -9.58
C ALA A 49 -1.02 7.21 -10.43
N PRO A 50 -1.34 6.56 -11.57
CA PRO A 50 -0.33 6.04 -12.49
C PRO A 50 0.60 7.15 -12.99
N TYR A 51 1.88 6.82 -13.18
CA TYR A 51 2.84 7.74 -13.77
C TYR A 51 2.42 8.12 -15.20
N ALA A 52 2.54 9.40 -15.54
CA ALA A 52 2.36 9.92 -16.89
C ALA A 52 3.58 10.75 -17.30
N GLN A 53 4.04 10.56 -18.54
CA GLN A 53 5.15 11.33 -19.08
C GLN A 53 4.87 12.84 -19.01
N GLY A 54 5.86 13.62 -18.56
CA GLY A 54 5.71 15.07 -18.36
C GLY A 54 5.23 15.48 -16.96
N LYS A 55 5.00 14.51 -16.06
CA LYS A 55 4.70 14.77 -14.64
C LYS A 55 5.87 14.49 -13.69
N ALA A 56 7.10 14.44 -14.22
CA ALA A 56 8.28 14.14 -13.41
C ALA A 56 8.54 15.17 -12.30
N ASP A 57 8.16 16.43 -12.53
CA ASP A 57 8.33 17.53 -11.56
C ASP A 57 7.11 17.71 -10.64
N GLN A 58 6.10 16.83 -10.71
CA GLN A 58 4.90 16.91 -9.88
C GLN A 58 4.96 15.87 -8.78
N ASP A 59 4.67 16.31 -7.55
CA ASP A 59 4.56 15.39 -6.41
C ASP A 59 3.36 14.44 -6.63
N PRO A 60 3.59 13.11 -6.54
CA PRO A 60 2.51 12.16 -6.68
C PRO A 60 1.58 12.20 -5.45
N PRO A 61 0.28 11.94 -5.60
CA PRO A 61 -0.65 11.88 -4.46
C PRO A 61 -0.31 10.75 -3.49
N CYS A 62 0.34 9.70 -3.98
CA CYS A 62 0.97 8.63 -3.22
C CYS A 62 2.18 8.13 -4.01
N GLY A 63 3.38 8.07 -3.43
CA GLY A 63 4.56 7.56 -4.10
C GLY A 63 5.89 7.86 -3.43
N VAL A 64 6.98 7.52 -4.11
CA VAL A 64 8.36 7.75 -3.67
C VAL A 64 9.15 8.41 -4.79
N SER A 65 9.93 9.43 -4.45
CA SER A 65 10.95 10.02 -5.33
C SER A 65 12.33 9.72 -4.78
N TYR A 66 13.13 8.94 -5.51
CA TYR A 66 14.52 8.66 -5.18
C TYR A 66 15.42 9.81 -5.62
N LEU A 67 16.25 10.32 -4.71
CA LEU A 67 17.10 11.49 -4.94
C LEU A 67 18.49 11.12 -5.45
N ARG A 68 18.86 9.84 -5.34
CA ARG A 68 20.14 9.29 -5.81
C ARG A 68 19.92 8.02 -6.62
N SER A 69 20.73 7.84 -7.66
CA SER A 69 20.81 6.57 -8.39
C SER A 69 21.27 5.45 -7.45
N SER A 70 20.76 4.23 -7.64
CA SER A 70 21.12 3.06 -6.84
C SER A 70 22.58 2.60 -7.06
N GLY A 71 23.20 3.00 -8.17
CA GLY A 71 24.65 2.92 -8.40
C GLY A 71 25.29 1.57 -8.00
N SER A 72 26.45 1.63 -7.34
CA SER A 72 27.15 0.48 -6.74
C SER A 72 26.55 0.01 -5.42
N ASP A 73 25.64 0.78 -4.83
CA ASP A 73 25.04 0.51 -3.52
C ASP A 73 23.94 -0.56 -3.60
N GLY A 74 23.52 -0.93 -4.82
CA GLY A 74 22.51 -1.95 -5.07
C GLY A 74 21.09 -1.39 -5.05
N PRO A 75 20.09 -2.19 -5.45
CA PRO A 75 18.70 -1.72 -5.55
C PRO A 75 18.15 -1.28 -4.19
N CYS A 76 17.22 -0.33 -4.22
CA CYS A 76 16.53 0.15 -3.02
C CYS A 76 15.31 -0.75 -2.72
N PRO A 77 15.21 -1.37 -1.53
CA PRO A 77 14.09 -2.24 -1.19
C PRO A 77 12.86 -1.39 -0.82
N LEU A 78 11.96 -1.17 -1.78
CA LEU A 78 10.68 -0.51 -1.56
C LEU A 78 9.73 -1.48 -0.86
N CYS A 79 9.29 -1.15 0.35
CA CYS A 79 8.28 -1.92 1.08
C CYS A 79 6.93 -1.22 1.00
N ALA A 80 5.86 -1.99 0.78
CA ALA A 80 4.49 -1.52 0.88
C ALA A 80 3.71 -2.45 1.80
N THR A 81 3.13 -1.90 2.88
CA THR A 81 2.37 -2.64 3.88
C THR A 81 0.94 -2.16 3.91
N VAL A 82 -0.02 -3.05 3.74
CA VAL A 82 -1.46 -2.76 3.88
C VAL A 82 -1.95 -3.27 5.22
N THR A 83 -2.59 -2.39 5.97
CA THR A 83 -3.34 -2.77 7.18
C THR A 83 -4.80 -3.02 6.82
N TRP A 84 -5.36 -4.10 7.37
CA TRP A 84 -6.72 -4.57 7.15
C TRP A 84 -7.47 -4.57 8.47
N LYS A 85 -8.55 -3.79 8.54
CA LYS A 85 -9.51 -3.88 9.64
C LYS A 85 -10.40 -5.08 9.40
N ILE A 86 -10.53 -5.91 10.43
CA ILE A 86 -11.31 -7.13 10.34
C ILE A 86 -12.52 -7.01 11.27
N SER A 87 -13.71 -7.28 10.73
CA SER A 87 -14.96 -7.31 11.49
C SER A 87 -15.69 -8.62 11.26
N TRP A 88 -16.58 -8.98 12.18
CA TRP A 88 -17.48 -10.11 11.99
C TRP A 88 -18.91 -9.79 12.40
N THR A 89 -19.87 -10.46 11.76
CA THR A 89 -21.30 -10.35 12.03
C THR A 89 -21.95 -11.73 11.96
N GLY A 90 -22.67 -12.11 13.00
CA GLY A 90 -23.46 -13.33 13.09
C GLY A 90 -24.90 -13.17 12.56
N THR A 91 -25.60 -14.28 12.38
CA THR A 91 -27.00 -14.28 11.91
C THR A 91 -27.96 -13.52 12.83
N SER A 92 -27.65 -13.41 14.12
CA SER A 92 -28.42 -12.65 15.11
C SER A 92 -28.13 -11.13 15.09
N GLY A 93 -27.21 -10.67 14.24
CA GLY A 93 -26.72 -9.30 14.22
C GLY A 93 -25.65 -8.99 15.28
N GLU A 94 -25.32 -9.95 16.14
CA GLU A 94 -24.17 -9.84 17.04
C GLU A 94 -22.88 -9.80 16.22
N GLY A 95 -21.90 -9.01 16.65
CA GLY A 95 -20.68 -8.82 15.90
C GLY A 95 -19.63 -8.03 16.68
N GLY A 96 -18.48 -7.82 16.06
CA GLY A 96 -17.39 -7.07 16.66
C GLY A 96 -16.16 -6.93 15.77
N GLY A 97 -15.21 -6.13 16.24
CA GLY A 97 -13.88 -6.04 15.66
C GLY A 97 -13.04 -7.25 16.01
N LEU A 98 -12.17 -7.65 15.08
CA LEU A 98 -11.08 -8.59 15.30
C LEU A 98 -9.75 -7.81 15.20
N PRO A 99 -8.64 -8.38 15.69
CA PRO A 99 -7.33 -7.74 15.53
C PRO A 99 -7.04 -7.43 14.05
N ASP A 100 -6.43 -6.28 13.81
CA ASP A 100 -6.06 -5.86 12.47
C ASP A 100 -5.01 -6.82 11.88
N GLY A 101 -5.15 -7.08 10.57
CA GLY A 101 -4.18 -7.85 9.81
C GLY A 101 -3.24 -6.94 9.03
N THR A 102 -1.95 -7.26 8.99
CA THR A 102 -0.97 -6.51 8.18
C THR A 102 -0.37 -7.43 7.12
N PHE A 103 -0.36 -7.00 5.86
CA PHE A 103 0.31 -7.71 4.78
C PHE A 103 1.26 -6.77 4.05
N GLY A 104 2.54 -7.11 3.99
CA GLY A 104 3.57 -6.33 3.33
C GLY A 104 4.24 -7.09 2.20
N THR A 105 4.64 -6.36 1.16
CA THR A 105 5.51 -6.87 0.09
C THR A 105 6.70 -5.94 -0.09
N THR A 106 7.85 -6.52 -0.44
CA THR A 106 9.07 -5.76 -0.73
C THR A 106 9.45 -5.98 -2.19
N GLN A 107 9.80 -4.89 -2.87
CA GLN A 107 10.28 -4.91 -4.24
C GLN A 107 11.59 -4.14 -4.33
N ASP A 108 12.59 -4.75 -4.97
CA ASP A 108 13.86 -4.10 -5.28
C ASP A 108 13.70 -3.13 -6.46
N VAL A 109 13.95 -1.85 -6.20
CA VAL A 109 13.87 -0.77 -7.18
C VAL A 109 15.27 -0.37 -7.62
N THR A 110 15.56 -0.51 -8.92
CA THR A 110 16.81 -0.02 -9.52
C THR A 110 16.58 1.38 -10.06
N VAL A 111 17.26 2.37 -9.48
CA VAL A 111 17.15 3.78 -9.87
C VAL A 111 18.32 4.10 -10.79
N GLN A 112 18.02 4.27 -12.07
CA GLN A 112 19.01 4.65 -13.07
C GLN A 112 19.19 6.17 -13.10
N GLU A 113 20.44 6.60 -13.33
CA GLU A 113 20.72 7.99 -13.68
C GLU A 113 20.04 8.34 -15.00
N ILE A 114 19.23 9.41 -15.05
CA ILE A 114 18.81 10.00 -16.31
C ILE A 114 19.96 10.88 -16.79
N GLN A 115 20.88 10.30 -17.56
CA GLN A 115 21.93 11.05 -18.24
C GLN A 115 21.28 11.98 -19.27
N SER A 116 21.19 13.27 -18.95
CA SER A 116 20.79 14.28 -19.93
C SER A 116 21.94 14.45 -20.93
N VAL A 117 21.82 13.87 -22.12
CA VAL A 117 22.73 14.18 -23.24
C VAL A 117 22.45 15.60 -23.69
N ASN A 118 23.27 16.55 -23.25
CA ASN A 118 23.29 17.89 -23.80
C ASN A 118 24.05 17.82 -25.13
N ARG A 119 23.36 18.06 -26.24
CA ARG A 119 23.97 18.06 -27.58
C ARG A 119 24.49 19.44 -27.94
#